data_AF-A0A972Q206-F1
#
_entry.id   AF-A0A972Q206-F1
#
_cell.length_a   1.000
_cell.length_b   1.000
_cell.length_c   1.000
_cell.angle_alpha   90.00
_cell.angle_beta   90.00
_cell.angle_gamma   90.00
#
_symmetry.space_group_name_H-M   'P 1'
#
loop_
_entity.id
_entity.type
_entity.pdbx_description
1 polymer ?
#
loop_
_entity_poly.entity_id
_entity_poly.type
_entity_poly.pdbx_seq_one_letter_code
_entity_poly.pdbx_strand_id
1 'polypeptide(L)'
;MITLREPSHLTFVRQYLNWERVQKRLGLYKHIGEVFPMESLQKCSDKSPYFCHYLSWRLGTWQDEGLFEFLDRLLEIGTNLSGWNKTRLPGGCEFDSFWGFIWELQVAAFFADQLGLKTEWLKTGPDFRVVVESSELFVECTTYRKSFALEEFIKEIFHSINPQIIAKHVPCMQFSLPKNKNIEGFLDDLFEPYLDPTFLPGKLKELEELSPLVLPVPSEDTRNFYVYLENHDAVNHNAELEQILTSAGDPTVFWDLSLKEILSNKKSKNRLGQHQPNLLMVNFLLGTDWQLARKLIPIPELNLCEPFGGILFTACGIDRLPAFQNSYIAYKKGHPIESLIESQRNK
;
A
#
# COMPACT_ATOMS: atom_id res chain seq x y z
N MET A 1 -22.21 -27.59 21.95
CA MET A 1 -20.91 -27.17 21.42
C MET A 1 -21.19 -26.49 20.10
N ILE A 2 -21.03 -25.17 20.02
CA ILE A 2 -21.08 -24.45 18.75
C ILE A 2 -19.72 -24.69 18.12
N THR A 3 -19.64 -25.57 17.11
CA THR A 3 -18.49 -25.60 16.21
C THR A 3 -18.47 -24.25 15.50
N LEU A 4 -17.58 -23.36 15.94
CA LEU A 4 -17.28 -22.15 15.21
C LEU A 4 -16.80 -22.59 13.83
N ARG A 5 -17.59 -22.25 12.80
CA ARG A 5 -17.22 -22.46 11.42
C ARG A 5 -15.91 -21.73 11.15
N GLU A 6 -15.01 -22.39 10.42
CA GLU A 6 -13.76 -21.76 9.98
C GLU A 6 -14.06 -20.58 9.06
N PRO A 7 -13.46 -19.39 9.26
CA PRO A 7 -13.66 -18.25 8.37
C PRO A 7 -13.32 -18.60 6.91
N SER A 8 -14.16 -18.18 5.98
CA SER A 8 -14.07 -18.56 4.57
C SER A 8 -12.76 -18.10 3.92
N HIS A 9 -12.31 -16.89 4.24
CA HIS A 9 -11.02 -16.37 3.76
C HIS A 9 -9.82 -17.13 4.34
N LEU A 10 -9.89 -17.69 5.55
CA LEU A 10 -8.83 -18.57 6.08
C LEU A 10 -8.69 -19.84 5.24
N THR A 11 -9.80 -20.39 4.74
CA THR A 11 -9.78 -21.55 3.83
C THR A 11 -8.97 -21.23 2.57
N PHE A 12 -9.24 -20.09 1.93
CA PHE A 12 -8.48 -19.65 0.76
C PHE A 12 -7.02 -19.35 1.07
N VAL A 13 -6.73 -18.73 2.22
CA VAL A 13 -5.35 -18.48 2.64
C VAL A 13 -4.58 -19.79 2.72
N ARG A 14 -5.12 -20.82 3.37
CA ARG A 14 -4.48 -22.14 3.47
C ARG A 14 -4.36 -22.86 2.15
N GLN A 15 -5.34 -22.69 1.26
CA GLN A 15 -5.34 -23.32 -0.06
C GLN A 15 -4.23 -22.76 -0.97
N TYR A 16 -4.01 -21.44 -0.95
CA TYR A 16 -3.12 -20.78 -1.91
C TYR A 16 -1.73 -20.45 -1.35
N LEU A 17 -1.58 -20.27 -0.04
CA LEU A 17 -0.29 -19.95 0.58
C LEU A 17 0.64 -21.17 0.59
N ASN A 18 1.60 -21.20 -0.35
CA ASN A 18 2.60 -22.25 -0.42
C ASN A 18 3.81 -21.96 0.51
N TRP A 19 3.84 -22.60 1.68
CA TRP A 19 4.93 -22.44 2.65
C TRP A 19 6.29 -23.01 2.20
N GLU A 20 6.31 -24.03 1.35
CA GLU A 20 7.57 -24.54 0.78
C GLU A 20 8.20 -23.48 -0.13
N ARG A 21 7.37 -22.79 -0.92
CA ARG A 21 7.81 -21.66 -1.75
C ARG A 21 8.31 -20.50 -0.90
N VAL A 22 7.62 -20.17 0.19
CA VAL A 22 8.08 -19.17 1.17
C VAL A 22 9.46 -19.56 1.68
N GLN A 23 9.65 -20.81 2.13
CA GLN A 23 10.92 -21.28 2.65
C GLN A 23 12.06 -21.18 1.63
N LYS A 24 11.81 -21.65 0.40
CA LYS A 24 12.77 -21.57 -0.69
C LYS A 24 13.19 -20.13 -0.96
N ARG A 25 12.23 -19.21 -1.04
CA ARG A 25 12.49 -17.79 -1.34
C ARG A 25 13.19 -17.05 -0.20
N LEU A 26 12.88 -17.35 1.06
CA LEU A 26 13.65 -16.80 2.19
C LEU A 26 15.11 -17.28 2.19
N GLY A 27 15.40 -18.46 1.63
CA GLY A 27 16.77 -18.92 1.40
C GLY A 27 17.47 -18.25 0.21
N LEU A 28 16.70 -17.83 -0.80
CA LEU A 28 17.22 -17.15 -2.00
C LEU A 28 17.49 -15.66 -1.73
N TYR A 29 16.55 -14.96 -1.12
CA TYR A 29 16.62 -13.54 -0.77
C TYR A 29 17.08 -13.40 0.68
N LYS A 30 18.39 -13.34 0.86
CA LYS A 30 19.04 -13.49 2.17
C LYS A 30 18.64 -12.39 3.15
N HIS A 31 18.59 -11.14 2.71
CA HIS A 31 18.26 -10.01 3.58
C HIS A 31 16.79 -10.07 4.00
N ILE A 32 15.90 -10.50 3.09
CA ILE A 32 14.51 -10.82 3.46
C ILE A 32 14.47 -11.94 4.51
N GLY A 33 15.19 -13.05 4.29
CA GLY A 33 15.25 -14.19 5.21
C GLY A 33 15.79 -13.86 6.60
N GLU A 34 16.79 -12.98 6.68
CA GLU A 34 17.40 -12.53 7.94
C GLU A 34 16.47 -11.61 8.75
N VAL A 35 15.71 -10.76 8.05
CA VAL A 35 14.83 -9.77 8.66
C VAL A 35 13.47 -10.38 9.02
N PHE A 36 12.94 -11.26 8.17
CA PHE A 36 11.65 -11.91 8.32
C PHE A 36 11.80 -13.44 8.33
N PRO A 37 12.33 -14.03 9.41
CA PRO A 37 12.50 -15.47 9.49
C PRO A 37 11.14 -16.17 9.46
N MET A 38 11.14 -17.42 8.98
CA MET A 38 9.93 -18.23 8.79
C MET A 38 9.01 -18.23 10.03
N GLU A 39 9.58 -18.44 11.21
CA GLU A 39 8.83 -18.47 12.48
C GLU A 39 8.09 -17.15 12.76
N SER A 40 8.65 -16.01 12.36
CA SER A 40 8.01 -14.71 12.53
C SER A 40 6.82 -14.55 11.60
N LEU A 41 6.91 -15.06 10.37
CA LEU A 41 5.82 -15.01 9.39
C LEU A 41 4.67 -15.94 9.80
N GLN A 42 4.97 -17.14 10.28
CA GLN A 42 3.97 -18.14 10.69
C GLN A 42 3.17 -17.73 11.93
N LYS A 43 3.65 -16.80 12.76
CA LYS A 43 2.89 -16.24 13.89
C LYS A 43 1.57 -15.57 13.48
N CYS A 44 1.38 -15.30 12.20
CA CYS A 44 0.17 -14.70 11.66
C CYS A 44 -0.85 -15.72 11.13
N SER A 45 -0.49 -17.00 11.04
CA SER A 45 -1.35 -18.04 10.46
C SER A 45 -2.66 -18.27 11.21
N ASP A 46 -2.66 -18.03 12.52
CA ASP A 46 -3.84 -18.22 13.38
C ASP A 46 -4.38 -16.88 13.93
N LYS A 47 -4.02 -15.76 13.29
CA LYS A 47 -4.41 -14.42 13.73
C LYS A 47 -5.37 -13.75 12.77
N SER A 48 -6.57 -13.47 13.28
CA SER A 48 -7.55 -12.60 12.65
C SER A 48 -6.99 -11.18 12.42
N PRO A 49 -7.44 -10.46 11.36
CA PRO A 49 -8.44 -10.89 10.38
C PRO A 49 -7.85 -11.46 9.09
N TYR A 50 -6.51 -11.52 8.95
CA TYR A 50 -5.88 -11.87 7.67
C TYR A 50 -5.35 -13.30 7.61
N PHE A 51 -5.08 -13.92 8.77
CA PHE A 51 -4.55 -15.29 8.88
C PHE A 51 -3.26 -15.57 8.11
N CYS A 52 -2.53 -14.53 7.73
CA CYS A 52 -1.20 -14.63 7.14
C CYS A 52 -0.46 -13.31 7.35
N HIS A 53 0.88 -13.37 7.30
CA HIS A 53 1.68 -12.17 7.16
C HIS A 53 1.70 -11.77 5.69
N TYR A 54 1.69 -10.47 5.40
CA TYR A 54 1.63 -10.02 4.02
C TYR A 54 2.78 -10.51 3.15
N LEU A 55 4.00 -10.41 3.68
CA LEU A 55 5.19 -10.93 3.01
C LEU A 55 5.10 -12.45 2.79
N SER A 56 4.58 -13.24 3.73
CA SER A 56 4.43 -14.69 3.49
C SER A 56 3.45 -14.96 2.38
N TRP A 57 2.33 -14.23 2.34
CA TRP A 57 1.35 -14.36 1.27
C TRP A 57 2.02 -14.15 -0.09
N ARG A 58 2.68 -13.00 -0.30
CA ARG A 58 3.37 -12.71 -1.56
C ARG A 58 4.48 -13.70 -1.90
N LEU A 59 5.34 -14.05 -0.94
CA LEU A 59 6.38 -15.06 -1.15
C LEU A 59 5.79 -16.43 -1.54
N GLY A 60 4.59 -16.77 -1.05
CA GLY A 60 3.91 -18.02 -1.35
C GLY A 60 3.15 -18.02 -2.67
N THR A 61 2.54 -16.91 -3.06
CA THR A 61 1.55 -16.87 -4.17
C THR A 61 2.09 -16.22 -5.44
N TRP A 62 2.96 -15.21 -5.34
CA TRP A 62 3.37 -14.42 -6.51
C TRP A 62 4.34 -15.15 -7.41
N GLN A 63 4.18 -14.96 -8.72
CA GLN A 63 5.06 -15.56 -9.74
C GLN A 63 6.25 -14.65 -10.09
N ASP A 64 6.02 -13.34 -10.15
CA ASP A 64 7.08 -12.35 -10.42
C ASP A 64 8.04 -12.24 -9.23
N GLU A 65 9.32 -12.39 -9.53
CA GLU A 65 10.41 -12.38 -8.55
C GLU A 65 11.18 -11.06 -8.50
N GLY A 66 11.01 -10.17 -9.49
CA GLY A 66 11.70 -8.88 -9.53
C GLY A 66 11.39 -7.99 -8.32
N LEU A 67 10.20 -8.15 -7.74
CA LEU A 67 9.77 -7.42 -6.55
C LEU A 67 10.47 -7.92 -5.28
N PHE A 68 10.85 -9.19 -5.22
CA PHE A 68 11.62 -9.72 -4.10
C PHE A 68 13.10 -9.36 -4.23
N GLU A 69 13.65 -9.36 -5.44
CA GLU A 69 15.00 -8.85 -5.70
C GLU A 69 15.11 -7.37 -5.29
N PHE A 70 14.10 -6.57 -5.66
CA PHE A 70 14.05 -5.17 -5.26
C PHE A 70 13.95 -4.99 -3.75
N LEU A 71 13.05 -5.73 -3.07
CA LEU A 71 12.92 -5.68 -1.61
C LEU A 71 14.19 -6.15 -0.89
N ASP A 72 14.86 -7.19 -1.38
CA ASP A 72 16.10 -7.70 -0.80
C ASP A 72 17.21 -6.64 -0.86
N ARG A 73 17.35 -5.96 -2.01
CA ARG A 73 18.28 -4.83 -2.17
C ARG A 73 17.92 -3.66 -1.25
N LEU A 74 16.63 -3.34 -1.11
CA LEU A 74 16.18 -2.29 -0.18
C LEU A 74 16.57 -2.62 1.27
N LEU A 75 16.44 -3.88 1.68
CA LEU A 75 16.84 -4.35 3.01
C LEU A 75 18.37 -4.32 3.17
N GLU A 76 19.13 -4.76 2.18
CA GLU A 76 20.60 -4.66 2.16
C GLU A 76 21.04 -3.21 2.43
N ILE A 77 20.51 -2.25 1.66
CA ILE A 77 20.88 -0.84 1.81
C ILE A 77 20.42 -0.32 3.17
N GLY A 78 19.13 -0.49 3.51
CA GLY A 78 18.53 0.08 4.70
C GLY A 78 19.16 -0.44 5.99
N THR A 79 19.50 -1.74 6.06
CA THR A 79 20.08 -2.36 7.25
C THR A 79 21.55 -2.00 7.47
N ASN A 80 22.26 -1.61 6.42
CA ASN A 80 23.64 -1.16 6.47
C ASN A 80 23.79 0.33 6.87
N LEU A 81 22.71 1.10 6.89
CA LEU A 81 22.75 2.49 7.36
C LEU A 81 22.97 2.58 8.87
N SER A 82 23.71 3.61 9.30
CA SER A 82 23.87 3.89 10.73
C SER A 82 22.53 4.09 11.41
N GLY A 83 22.43 3.66 12.66
CA GLY A 83 21.21 3.78 13.47
C GLY A 83 20.16 2.69 13.21
N TRP A 84 20.37 1.78 12.25
CA TRP A 84 19.50 0.63 12.02
C TRP A 84 19.32 -0.21 13.29
N ASN A 85 18.09 -0.68 13.53
CA ASN A 85 17.74 -1.59 14.61
C ASN A 85 16.51 -2.43 14.25
N LYS A 86 16.51 -3.71 14.66
CA LYS A 86 15.39 -4.65 14.49
C LYS A 86 14.09 -4.18 15.14
N THR A 87 14.12 -3.26 16.10
CA THR A 87 12.89 -2.67 16.69
C THR A 87 12.07 -1.86 15.68
N ARG A 88 12.63 -1.52 14.52
CA ARG A 88 11.92 -0.86 13.41
C ARG A 88 11.05 -1.81 12.60
N LEU A 89 11.30 -3.11 12.72
CA LEU A 89 10.52 -4.09 11.98
C LEU A 89 9.07 -4.03 12.44
N PRO A 90 8.12 -3.95 11.51
CA PRO A 90 6.72 -3.92 11.86
C PRO A 90 6.37 -5.21 12.60
N GLY A 91 5.95 -5.09 13.86
CA GLY A 91 5.37 -6.21 14.59
C GLY A 91 3.93 -6.44 14.15
N GLY A 92 3.48 -7.69 14.21
CA GLY A 92 2.07 -8.04 13.99
C GLY A 92 1.76 -8.56 12.58
N CYS A 93 0.48 -8.62 12.27
CA CYS A 93 -0.06 -9.23 11.04
C CYS A 93 -0.83 -8.21 10.19
N GLU A 94 -0.72 -6.93 10.56
CA GLU A 94 -1.36 -5.84 9.84
C GLU A 94 -0.58 -5.53 8.57
N PHE A 95 -1.26 -5.64 7.43
CA PHE A 95 -0.68 -5.36 6.12
C PHE A 95 -0.18 -3.91 6.03
N ASP A 96 -0.85 -2.99 6.74
CA ASP A 96 -0.48 -1.58 6.79
C ASP A 96 0.92 -1.34 7.38
N SER A 97 1.31 -2.05 8.43
CA SER A 97 2.61 -1.83 9.06
C SER A 97 3.75 -2.22 8.12
N PHE A 98 3.57 -3.30 7.36
CA PHE A 98 4.56 -3.76 6.38
C PHE A 98 4.79 -2.74 5.26
N TRP A 99 3.73 -2.18 4.72
CA TRP A 99 3.84 -1.18 3.68
C TRP A 99 4.52 0.11 4.15
N GLY A 100 4.32 0.50 5.41
CA GLY A 100 4.95 1.70 5.98
C GLY A 100 6.46 1.52 6.00
N PHE A 101 6.88 0.33 6.41
CA PHE A 101 8.26 -0.07 6.42
C PHE A 101 8.89 -0.15 5.02
N ILE A 102 8.18 -0.69 4.01
CA ILE A 102 8.67 -0.64 2.62
C ILE A 102 8.94 0.80 2.18
N TRP A 103 8.04 1.73 2.50
CA TRP A 103 8.22 3.13 2.13
C TRP A 103 9.44 3.75 2.79
N GLU A 104 9.67 3.49 4.07
CA GLU A 104 10.89 3.91 4.77
C GLU A 104 12.15 3.36 4.08
N LEU A 105 12.18 2.08 3.71
CA LEU A 105 13.31 1.49 2.99
C LEU A 105 13.53 2.11 1.60
N GLN A 106 12.47 2.39 0.85
CA GLN A 106 12.55 3.07 -0.44
C GLN A 106 13.14 4.49 -0.30
N VAL A 107 12.75 5.22 0.75
CA VAL A 107 13.28 6.55 1.06
C VAL A 107 14.74 6.48 1.50
N ALA A 108 15.10 5.48 2.32
CA ALA A 108 16.48 5.22 2.72
C ALA A 108 17.38 4.99 1.49
N ALA A 109 16.98 4.08 0.59
CA ALA A 109 17.71 3.80 -0.64
C ALA A 109 17.74 4.99 -1.60
N PHE A 110 16.65 5.76 -1.70
CA PHE A 110 16.62 6.99 -2.49
C PHE A 110 17.71 7.98 -2.05
N PHE A 111 17.82 8.29 -0.76
CA PHE A 111 18.84 9.23 -0.30
C PHE A 111 20.25 8.62 -0.28
N ALA A 112 20.40 7.40 0.22
CA ALA A 112 21.72 6.80 0.44
C ALA A 112 22.37 6.29 -0.85
N ASP A 113 21.62 5.57 -1.68
CA ASP A 113 22.14 4.89 -2.88
C ASP A 113 21.94 5.76 -4.12
N GLN A 114 20.70 6.18 -4.42
CA GLN A 114 20.41 6.92 -5.66
C GLN A 114 20.97 8.35 -5.65
N LEU A 115 20.90 9.06 -4.53
CA LEU A 115 21.46 10.41 -4.40
C LEU A 115 22.88 10.42 -3.81
N GLY A 116 23.38 9.30 -3.30
CA GLY A 116 24.73 9.18 -2.74
C GLY A 116 24.96 10.02 -1.48
N LEU A 117 23.90 10.30 -0.70
CA LEU A 117 23.97 11.15 0.49
C LEU A 117 24.23 10.33 1.75
N LYS A 118 24.83 11.00 2.76
CA LYS A 118 24.99 10.40 4.08
C LYS A 118 23.64 10.39 4.80
N THR A 119 23.06 9.20 4.92
CA THR A 119 21.75 8.95 5.54
C THR A 119 21.89 8.10 6.79
N GLU A 120 21.15 8.45 7.84
CA GLU A 120 21.13 7.73 9.12
C GLU A 120 19.70 7.55 9.62
N TRP A 121 19.38 6.36 10.14
CA TRP A 121 18.16 6.12 10.90
C TRP A 121 18.24 6.79 12.27
N LEU A 122 17.22 7.58 12.63
CA LEU A 122 17.14 8.15 13.97
C LEU A 122 16.46 7.19 14.94
N LYS A 123 16.89 7.13 16.19
CA LYS A 123 16.21 6.28 17.20
C LYS A 123 14.87 6.88 17.66
N THR A 124 14.76 8.19 17.61
CA THR A 124 13.58 8.96 18.06
C THR A 124 13.42 10.18 17.17
N GLY A 125 12.17 10.57 16.93
CA GLY A 125 11.87 11.74 16.11
C GLY A 125 11.52 11.32 14.67
N PRO A 126 11.90 12.11 13.66
CA PRO A 126 11.79 11.76 12.24
C PRO A 126 12.49 10.43 11.94
N ASP A 127 12.16 9.79 10.82
CA ASP A 127 12.74 8.50 10.46
C ASP A 127 14.24 8.60 10.14
N PHE A 128 14.64 9.64 9.41
CA PHE A 128 16.01 9.81 8.95
C PHE A 128 16.60 11.18 9.24
N ARG A 129 17.93 11.19 9.38
CA ARG A 129 18.77 12.37 9.17
C ARG A 129 19.57 12.18 7.88
N VAL A 130 19.52 13.17 7.00
CA VAL A 130 20.22 13.19 5.70
C VAL A 130 21.13 14.41 5.66
N VAL A 131 22.41 14.22 5.32
CA VAL A 131 23.33 15.34 5.10
C VAL A 131 23.26 15.77 3.63
N VAL A 132 22.95 17.04 3.41
CA VAL A 132 22.91 17.66 2.09
C VAL A 132 23.96 18.75 2.05
N GLU A 133 25.05 18.53 1.31
CA GLU A 133 26.21 19.43 1.28
C GLU A 133 26.75 19.73 2.69
N SER A 134 26.66 20.99 3.15
CA SER A 134 27.06 21.43 4.50
C SER A 134 25.89 21.57 5.46
N SER A 135 24.69 21.11 5.09
CA SER A 135 23.46 21.19 5.90
C SER A 135 22.92 19.80 6.23
N GLU A 136 21.95 19.75 7.13
CA GLU A 136 21.20 18.54 7.46
C GLU A 136 19.71 18.73 7.21
N LEU A 137 19.06 17.63 6.83
CA LEU A 137 17.64 17.52 6.59
C LEU A 137 17.09 16.36 7.41
N PHE A 138 15.96 16.57 8.08
CA PHE A 138 15.25 15.53 8.80
C PHE A 138 14.06 15.02 8.00
N VAL A 139 14.01 13.73 7.71
CA VAL A 139 12.99 13.14 6.84
C VAL A 139 12.03 12.29 7.65
N GLU A 140 10.75 12.55 7.49
CA GLU A 140 9.65 11.78 8.06
C GLU A 140 8.89 11.09 6.94
N CYS A 141 8.72 9.79 7.05
CA CYS A 141 8.02 8.97 6.09
C CYS A 141 6.57 8.76 6.53
N THR A 142 5.67 8.86 5.57
CA THR A 142 4.30 8.43 5.79
C THR A 142 3.71 7.91 4.51
N THR A 143 2.80 6.98 4.65
CA THR A 143 1.97 6.52 3.54
C THR A 143 0.57 7.00 3.76
N TYR A 144 -0.03 7.62 2.75
CA TYR A 144 -1.44 7.94 2.81
C TYR A 144 -2.24 6.73 2.36
N ARG A 145 -2.98 6.15 3.30
CA ARG A 145 -3.81 4.98 3.05
C ARG A 145 -5.16 5.23 3.72
N LYS A 146 -6.20 5.41 2.91
CA LYS A 146 -7.57 5.44 3.44
C LYS A 146 -7.89 4.08 4.07
N SER A 147 -7.69 3.00 3.30
CA SER A 147 -7.83 1.58 3.69
C SER A 147 -7.43 0.60 2.57
N PHE A 148 -6.46 0.95 1.72
CA PHE A 148 -6.02 0.09 0.61
C PHE A 148 -5.50 -1.29 1.08
N ALA A 149 -5.01 -1.43 2.30
CA ALA A 149 -4.52 -2.74 2.78
C ALA A 149 -5.60 -3.83 2.74
N LEU A 150 -6.83 -3.53 3.17
CA LEU A 150 -7.93 -4.49 3.12
C LEU A 150 -8.37 -4.76 1.67
N GLU A 151 -8.47 -3.72 0.85
CA GLU A 151 -8.83 -3.86 -0.57
C GLU A 151 -7.78 -4.69 -1.34
N GLU A 152 -6.49 -4.45 -1.11
CA GLU A 152 -5.40 -5.20 -1.72
C GLU A 152 -5.39 -6.66 -1.26
N PHE A 153 -5.64 -6.93 0.02
CA PHE A 153 -5.80 -8.31 0.49
C PHE A 153 -6.95 -9.02 -0.23
N ILE A 154 -8.09 -8.35 -0.35
CA ILE A 154 -9.27 -8.89 -1.05
C ILE A 154 -8.94 -9.18 -2.52
N LYS A 155 -8.32 -8.23 -3.23
CA LYS A 155 -7.87 -8.39 -4.62
C LYS A 155 -6.92 -9.57 -4.76
N GLU A 156 -5.94 -9.71 -3.87
CA GLU A 156 -4.94 -10.77 -3.97
C GLU A 156 -5.54 -12.17 -3.73
N ILE A 157 -6.52 -12.31 -2.82
CA ILE A 157 -7.28 -13.57 -2.68
C ILE A 157 -8.13 -13.83 -3.92
N PHE A 158 -8.90 -12.86 -4.39
CA PHE A 158 -9.74 -13.05 -5.58
C PHE A 158 -8.92 -13.42 -6.82
N HIS A 159 -7.77 -12.78 -7.02
CA HIS A 159 -6.87 -13.11 -8.12
C HIS A 159 -6.38 -14.57 -8.04
N SER A 160 -6.18 -15.10 -6.82
CA SER A 160 -5.80 -16.49 -6.60
C SER A 160 -6.96 -17.47 -6.85
N ILE A 161 -8.20 -17.05 -6.58
CA ILE A 161 -9.42 -17.82 -6.89
C ILE A 161 -9.63 -17.87 -8.40
N ASN A 162 -9.67 -16.71 -9.06
CA ASN A 162 -9.75 -16.60 -10.51
C ASN A 162 -9.31 -15.19 -10.95
N PRO A 163 -8.35 -15.06 -11.88
CA PRO A 163 -7.81 -13.77 -12.31
C PRO A 163 -8.82 -12.88 -13.05
N GLN A 164 -9.98 -13.40 -13.49
CA GLN A 164 -11.07 -12.60 -14.07
C GLN A 164 -11.91 -11.87 -13.02
N ILE A 165 -11.80 -12.22 -11.73
CA ILE A 165 -12.50 -11.51 -10.65
C ILE A 165 -11.76 -10.20 -10.37
N ILE A 166 -12.47 -9.09 -10.58
CA ILE A 166 -11.95 -7.75 -10.34
C ILE A 166 -12.62 -7.18 -9.09
N ALA A 167 -11.82 -6.77 -8.11
CA ALA A 167 -12.26 -6.02 -6.94
C ALA A 167 -11.73 -4.59 -7.02
N LYS A 168 -12.61 -3.59 -6.93
CA LYS A 168 -12.25 -2.18 -7.15
C LYS A 168 -13.12 -1.23 -6.35
N HIS A 169 -12.49 -0.23 -5.74
CA HIS A 169 -13.16 0.97 -5.21
C HIS A 169 -13.27 2.07 -6.28
N VAL A 170 -14.39 2.79 -6.31
CA VAL A 170 -14.62 3.93 -7.21
C VAL A 170 -13.74 5.12 -6.79
N PRO A 171 -12.79 5.59 -7.63
CA PRO A 171 -11.86 6.64 -7.24
C PRO A 171 -12.53 7.93 -6.79
N CYS A 172 -11.86 8.67 -5.91
CA CYS A 172 -12.28 9.96 -5.35
C CYS A 172 -13.60 9.92 -4.55
N MET A 173 -14.15 8.73 -4.27
CA MET A 173 -15.31 8.55 -3.42
C MET A 173 -14.92 8.32 -1.95
N GLN A 174 -15.91 8.40 -1.06
CA GLN A 174 -15.72 8.01 0.33
C GLN A 174 -15.38 6.51 0.41
N PHE A 175 -14.36 6.20 1.21
CA PHE A 175 -13.97 4.82 1.46
C PHE A 175 -15.06 4.08 2.23
N SER A 176 -15.39 2.87 1.78
CA SER A 176 -16.60 2.16 2.24
C SER A 176 -16.37 0.76 2.81
N LEU A 177 -15.14 0.21 2.77
CA LEU A 177 -14.86 -1.06 3.46
C LEU A 177 -14.82 -0.87 4.99
N PRO A 178 -15.14 -1.91 5.77
CA PRO A 178 -15.16 -1.83 7.23
C PRO A 178 -13.78 -1.60 7.84
N LYS A 179 -13.78 -1.16 9.10
CA LYS A 179 -12.58 -0.96 9.93
C LYS A 179 -12.68 -1.77 11.22
N ASN A 180 -11.53 -2.11 11.81
CA ASN A 180 -11.40 -2.77 13.12
C ASN A 180 -12.08 -4.16 13.18
N LYS A 181 -12.79 -4.46 14.27
CA LYS A 181 -13.37 -5.79 14.56
C LYS A 181 -14.38 -6.29 13.54
N ASN A 182 -14.88 -5.42 12.65
CA ASN A 182 -15.85 -5.79 11.62
C ASN A 182 -15.19 -6.39 10.36
N ILE A 183 -13.85 -6.37 10.27
CA ILE A 183 -13.11 -6.85 9.10
C ILE A 183 -13.28 -8.36 8.90
N GLU A 184 -13.15 -9.16 9.97
CA GLU A 184 -13.20 -10.63 9.87
C GLU A 184 -14.57 -11.11 9.35
N GLY A 185 -15.67 -10.62 9.94
CA GLY A 185 -17.02 -11.00 9.51
C GLY A 185 -17.30 -10.58 8.07
N PHE A 186 -16.88 -9.36 7.68
CA PHE A 186 -16.99 -8.92 6.29
C PHE A 186 -16.21 -9.80 5.32
N LEU A 187 -14.98 -10.19 5.67
CA LEU A 187 -14.19 -11.10 4.84
C LEU A 187 -14.82 -12.49 4.77
N ASP A 188 -15.34 -13.02 5.87
CA ASP A 188 -16.05 -14.31 5.86
C ASP A 188 -17.25 -14.27 4.90
N ASP A 189 -18.13 -13.28 5.05
CA ASP A 189 -19.31 -13.11 4.19
C ASP A 189 -18.95 -12.86 2.72
N LEU A 190 -17.86 -12.11 2.46
CA LEU A 190 -17.41 -11.79 1.10
C LEU A 190 -16.90 -13.02 0.37
N PHE A 191 -16.19 -13.90 1.07
CA PHE A 191 -15.53 -15.06 0.47
C PHE A 191 -16.36 -16.34 0.54
N GLU A 192 -17.33 -16.43 1.46
CA GLU A 192 -18.20 -17.59 1.62
C GLU A 192 -18.79 -18.14 0.30
N PRO A 193 -19.38 -17.30 -0.59
CA PRO A 193 -20.00 -17.81 -1.81
C PRO A 193 -19.05 -18.60 -2.71
N TYR A 194 -17.76 -18.29 -2.68
CA TYR A 194 -16.74 -18.89 -3.53
C TYR A 194 -16.27 -20.27 -3.02
N LEU A 195 -16.68 -20.66 -1.81
CA LEU A 195 -16.46 -22.02 -1.31
C LEU A 195 -17.41 -23.04 -1.95
N ASP A 196 -18.55 -22.58 -2.48
CA ASP A 196 -19.45 -23.43 -3.26
C ASP A 196 -18.81 -23.69 -4.65
N PRO A 197 -18.47 -24.95 -4.98
CA PRO A 197 -17.83 -25.30 -6.25
C PRO A 197 -18.70 -25.01 -7.47
N THR A 198 -19.99 -24.72 -7.30
CA THR A 198 -20.93 -24.39 -8.38
C THR A 198 -21.12 -22.89 -8.59
N PHE A 199 -20.81 -22.06 -7.58
CA PHE A 199 -21.08 -20.62 -7.62
C PHE A 199 -20.29 -19.92 -8.73
N LEU A 200 -18.95 -19.98 -8.70
CA LEU A 200 -18.11 -19.30 -9.67
C LEU A 200 -18.29 -19.87 -11.10
N PRO A 201 -18.34 -21.19 -11.34
CA PRO A 201 -18.68 -21.72 -12.66
C PRO A 201 -20.04 -21.26 -13.18
N GLY A 202 -21.04 -21.14 -12.30
CA GLY A 202 -22.33 -20.56 -12.66
C GLY A 202 -22.21 -19.11 -13.12
N LYS A 203 -21.45 -18.29 -12.39
CA LYS A 203 -21.21 -16.88 -12.74
C LYS A 203 -20.38 -16.68 -13.99
N LEU A 204 -19.40 -17.55 -14.25
CA LEU A 204 -18.63 -17.54 -15.50
C LEU A 204 -19.52 -17.89 -16.70
N LYS A 205 -20.50 -18.77 -16.55
CA LYS A 205 -21.47 -19.06 -17.60
C LYS A 205 -22.43 -17.88 -17.83
N GLU A 206 -22.88 -17.21 -16.77
CA GLU A 206 -23.67 -15.97 -16.88
C GLU A 206 -22.87 -14.86 -17.59
N LEU A 207 -21.56 -14.78 -17.36
CA LEU A 207 -20.65 -13.80 -17.97
C LEU A 207 -20.52 -13.95 -19.49
N GLU A 208 -20.76 -15.13 -20.06
CA GLU A 208 -20.80 -15.33 -21.51
C GLU A 208 -21.95 -14.54 -22.16
N GLU A 209 -23.05 -14.35 -21.43
CA GLU A 209 -24.26 -13.68 -21.91
C GLU A 209 -24.28 -12.19 -21.59
N LEU A 210 -23.72 -11.77 -20.45
CA LEU A 210 -23.76 -10.39 -19.96
C LEU A 210 -22.45 -10.00 -19.24
N SER A 211 -21.85 -8.89 -19.66
CA SER A 211 -20.64 -8.33 -19.04
C SER A 211 -20.73 -6.81 -18.92
N PRO A 212 -20.15 -6.16 -17.89
CA PRO A 212 -19.63 -6.78 -16.66
C PRO A 212 -20.75 -7.39 -15.80
N LEU A 213 -20.38 -8.35 -14.93
CA LEU A 213 -21.30 -9.04 -14.01
C LEU A 213 -20.90 -8.78 -12.56
N VAL A 214 -21.77 -8.12 -11.78
CA VAL A 214 -21.53 -7.89 -10.34
C VAL A 214 -21.59 -9.21 -9.57
N LEU A 215 -20.62 -9.38 -8.70
CA LEU A 215 -20.54 -10.44 -7.70
C LEU A 215 -20.98 -9.88 -6.33
N PRO A 216 -21.51 -10.73 -5.43
CA PRO A 216 -22.03 -10.28 -4.15
C PRO A 216 -20.95 -9.64 -3.28
N VAL A 217 -21.28 -8.51 -2.67
CA VAL A 217 -20.47 -7.82 -1.64
C VAL A 217 -21.32 -7.68 -0.38
N PRO A 218 -20.80 -8.02 0.82
CA PRO A 218 -21.56 -7.88 2.06
C PRO A 218 -21.82 -6.42 2.43
N SER A 219 -23.05 -6.13 2.87
CA SER A 219 -23.53 -4.83 3.37
C SER A 219 -23.93 -3.77 2.31
N GLU A 220 -25.02 -3.05 2.59
CA GLU A 220 -25.41 -1.84 1.86
C GLU A 220 -24.49 -0.64 2.12
N ASP A 221 -23.61 -0.73 3.13
CA ASP A 221 -22.68 0.34 3.48
C ASP A 221 -21.43 0.38 2.57
N THR A 222 -21.13 -0.70 1.82
CA THR A 222 -20.01 -0.77 0.86
C THR A 222 -20.34 -0.15 -0.50
N ARG A 223 -20.99 1.01 -0.50
CA ARG A 223 -21.61 1.61 -1.71
C ARG A 223 -20.67 1.92 -2.86
N ASN A 224 -19.36 1.99 -2.60
CA ASN A 224 -18.36 2.40 -3.58
C ASN A 224 -17.32 1.32 -3.86
N PHE A 225 -17.52 0.09 -3.35
CA PHE A 225 -16.64 -1.04 -3.57
C PHE A 225 -17.40 -2.12 -4.33
N TYR A 226 -16.82 -2.59 -5.43
CA TYR A 226 -17.43 -3.56 -6.33
C TYR A 226 -16.51 -4.75 -6.52
N VAL A 227 -17.11 -5.93 -6.55
CA VAL A 227 -16.50 -7.16 -7.05
C VAL A 227 -17.28 -7.58 -8.27
N TYR A 228 -16.61 -7.83 -9.39
CA TYR A 228 -17.28 -8.15 -10.64
C TYR A 228 -16.41 -9.04 -11.53
N LEU A 229 -17.04 -9.66 -12.52
CA LEU A 229 -16.38 -10.33 -13.63
C LEU A 229 -16.50 -9.48 -14.89
N GLU A 230 -15.49 -9.54 -15.75
CA GLU A 230 -15.47 -8.82 -17.02
C GLU A 230 -15.06 -9.76 -18.16
N ASN A 231 -15.85 -9.72 -19.23
CA ASN A 231 -15.61 -10.40 -20.49
C ASN A 231 -16.00 -9.47 -21.64
N HIS A 232 -15.01 -9.02 -22.43
CA HIS A 232 -15.27 -8.13 -23.57
C HIS A 232 -15.97 -8.83 -24.74
N ASP A 233 -15.98 -10.16 -24.76
CA ASP A 233 -16.59 -10.97 -25.81
C ASP A 233 -18.02 -11.43 -25.46
N ALA A 234 -18.60 -10.92 -24.36
CA ALA A 234 -19.96 -11.29 -23.96
C ALA A 234 -21.02 -10.85 -24.98
N VAL A 235 -22.11 -11.62 -25.08
CA VAL A 235 -23.20 -11.34 -26.05
C VAL A 235 -23.84 -9.97 -25.81
N ASN A 236 -24.07 -9.62 -24.54
CA ASN A 236 -24.66 -8.35 -24.14
C ASN A 236 -23.74 -7.58 -23.21
N HIS A 237 -23.89 -6.25 -23.24
CA HIS A 237 -23.10 -5.35 -22.42
C HIS A 237 -23.96 -4.57 -21.43
N ASN A 238 -23.58 -4.62 -20.15
CA ASN A 238 -24.22 -3.90 -19.05
C ASN A 238 -23.65 -2.47 -18.96
N ALA A 239 -24.16 -1.59 -19.85
CA ALA A 239 -23.69 -0.21 -19.95
C ALA A 239 -23.88 0.61 -18.66
N GLU A 240 -24.94 0.35 -17.89
CA GLU A 240 -25.20 1.06 -16.63
C GLU A 240 -24.10 0.73 -15.60
N LEU A 241 -23.77 -0.55 -15.47
CA LEU A 241 -22.71 -0.98 -14.57
C LEU A 241 -21.34 -0.49 -15.03
N GLU A 242 -21.03 -0.57 -16.32
CA GLU A 242 -19.78 -0.04 -16.85
C GLU A 242 -19.63 1.46 -16.54
N GLN A 243 -20.70 2.24 -16.71
CA GLN A 243 -20.71 3.66 -16.38
C GLN A 243 -20.38 3.91 -14.90
N ILE A 244 -20.90 3.08 -13.99
CA ILE A 244 -20.57 3.15 -12.55
C ILE A 244 -19.11 2.77 -12.31
N LEU A 245 -18.63 1.66 -12.87
CA LEU A 245 -17.28 1.14 -12.67
C LEU A 245 -16.17 2.04 -13.26
N THR A 246 -16.54 2.86 -14.25
CA THR A 246 -15.67 3.86 -14.88
C THR A 246 -15.87 5.28 -14.35
N SER A 247 -16.83 5.48 -13.43
CA SER A 247 -17.05 6.77 -12.77
C SER A 247 -15.96 7.12 -11.75
N ALA A 248 -16.00 8.36 -11.27
CA ALA A 248 -15.18 8.85 -10.16
C ALA A 248 -15.95 9.92 -9.37
N GLY A 249 -15.63 10.05 -8.09
CA GLY A 249 -16.06 11.15 -7.23
C GLY A 249 -15.33 12.46 -7.53
N ASP A 250 -15.52 13.46 -6.67
CA ASP A 250 -14.92 14.79 -6.84
C ASP A 250 -13.42 14.79 -6.44
N PRO A 251 -12.50 15.03 -7.40
CA PRO A 251 -11.07 15.10 -7.11
C PRO A 251 -10.70 16.23 -6.14
N THR A 252 -11.44 17.34 -6.13
CA THR A 252 -11.21 18.49 -5.23
C THR A 252 -11.45 18.09 -3.78
N VAL A 253 -12.58 17.41 -3.54
CA VAL A 253 -12.93 16.88 -2.21
C VAL A 253 -11.89 15.86 -1.75
N PHE A 254 -11.39 15.01 -2.66
CA PHE A 254 -10.29 14.08 -2.36
C PHE A 254 -9.03 14.83 -1.89
N TRP A 255 -8.62 15.89 -2.58
CA TRP A 255 -7.45 16.68 -2.19
C TRP A 255 -7.61 17.30 -0.82
N ASP A 256 -8.71 18.02 -0.58
CA ASP A 256 -8.94 18.72 0.67
C ASP A 256 -8.90 17.76 1.87
N LEU A 257 -9.54 16.60 1.73
CA LEU A 257 -9.57 15.58 2.78
C LEU A 257 -8.19 14.94 2.96
N SER A 258 -7.56 14.47 1.89
CA SER A 258 -6.28 13.74 2.00
C SER A 258 -5.17 14.61 2.56
N LEU A 259 -5.03 15.85 2.08
CA LEU A 259 -4.05 16.81 2.56
C LEU A 259 -4.28 17.12 4.04
N LYS A 260 -5.53 17.39 4.42
CA LYS A 260 -5.88 17.66 5.82
C LYS A 260 -5.56 16.47 6.71
N GLU A 261 -5.92 15.26 6.31
CA GLU A 261 -5.64 14.03 7.06
C GLU A 261 -4.13 13.80 7.23
N ILE A 262 -3.35 13.88 6.16
CA ILE A 262 -1.89 13.69 6.22
C ILE A 262 -1.23 14.69 7.16
N LEU A 263 -1.51 15.98 6.96
CA LEU A 263 -0.89 17.06 7.72
C LEU A 263 -1.32 17.00 9.19
N SER A 264 -2.62 16.84 9.47
CA SER A 264 -3.12 16.76 10.85
C SER A 264 -2.59 15.53 11.59
N ASN A 265 -2.48 14.38 10.93
CA ASN A 265 -1.97 13.15 11.52
C ASN A 265 -0.49 13.23 11.91
N LYS A 266 0.30 14.09 11.24
CA LYS A 266 1.74 14.20 11.48
C LYS A 266 2.15 15.46 12.24
N LYS A 267 1.33 16.51 12.28
CA LYS A 267 1.64 17.83 12.87
C LYS A 267 2.23 17.76 14.29
N SER A 268 1.76 16.84 15.13
CA SER A 268 2.20 16.68 16.52
C SER A 268 2.96 15.37 16.80
N LYS A 269 3.24 14.56 15.77
CA LYS A 269 3.95 13.29 15.91
C LYS A 269 5.44 13.47 15.69
N ASN A 270 6.23 12.51 16.19
CA ASN A 270 7.65 12.36 15.88
C ASN A 270 8.50 13.63 16.10
N ARG A 271 8.05 14.51 17.01
CA ARG A 271 8.75 15.73 17.41
C ARG A 271 9.19 16.60 16.22
N LEU A 272 8.45 16.60 15.11
CA LEU A 272 8.83 17.34 13.89
C LEU A 272 9.19 18.81 14.16
N GLY A 273 8.48 19.49 15.06
CA GLY A 273 8.77 20.87 15.42
C GLY A 273 10.13 21.10 16.11
N GLN A 274 10.77 20.04 16.63
CA GLN A 274 12.09 20.08 17.26
C GLN A 274 13.22 19.73 16.28
N HIS A 275 12.88 19.26 15.07
CA HIS A 275 13.81 18.81 14.05
C HIS A 275 13.59 19.63 12.78
N GLN A 276 14.36 20.72 12.62
CA GLN A 276 14.28 21.63 11.49
C GLN A 276 15.66 21.75 10.81
N PRO A 277 15.73 21.85 9.47
CA PRO A 277 14.61 21.75 8.52
C PRO A 277 14.11 20.30 8.39
N ASN A 278 12.78 20.10 8.31
CA ASN A 278 12.20 18.78 8.04
C ASN A 278 11.49 18.69 6.69
N LEU A 279 11.48 17.48 6.14
CA LEU A 279 10.74 17.08 4.95
C LEU A 279 9.80 15.93 5.28
N LEU A 280 8.50 16.15 5.11
CA LEU A 280 7.51 15.09 5.13
C LEU A 280 7.45 14.42 3.75
N MET A 281 7.89 13.17 3.67
CA MET A 281 7.81 12.35 2.46
C MET A 281 6.61 11.41 2.51
N VAL A 282 5.65 11.68 1.65
CA VAL A 282 4.35 11.01 1.62
C VAL A 282 4.23 10.15 0.37
N ASN A 283 3.95 8.87 0.55
CA ASN A 283 3.57 7.99 -0.55
C ASN A 283 2.06 7.70 -0.55
N PHE A 284 1.37 8.11 -1.61
CA PHE A 284 0.04 7.66 -2.00
C PHE A 284 0.14 6.28 -2.64
N LEU A 285 0.62 5.33 -1.84
CA LEU A 285 0.95 3.97 -2.26
C LEU A 285 -0.26 3.32 -2.94
N LEU A 286 -0.13 2.96 -4.22
CA LEU A 286 -1.20 2.37 -5.04
C LEU A 286 -2.47 3.23 -5.12
N GLY A 287 -2.37 4.53 -4.78
CA GLY A 287 -3.50 5.45 -4.73
C GLY A 287 -3.99 5.83 -6.12
N THR A 288 -4.91 5.03 -6.68
CA THR A 288 -5.57 5.36 -7.96
C THR A 288 -6.27 6.71 -7.89
N ASP A 289 -6.87 7.06 -6.74
CA ASP A 289 -7.43 8.39 -6.47
C ASP A 289 -6.41 9.51 -6.72
N TRP A 290 -5.19 9.35 -6.21
CA TRP A 290 -4.13 10.35 -6.37
C TRP A 290 -3.71 10.50 -7.82
N GLN A 291 -3.48 9.37 -8.51
CA GLN A 291 -3.06 9.37 -9.90
C GLN A 291 -4.13 9.98 -10.81
N LEU A 292 -5.41 9.68 -10.54
CA LEU A 292 -6.54 10.25 -11.25
C LEU A 292 -6.70 11.73 -10.95
N ALA A 293 -6.74 12.12 -9.67
CA ALA A 293 -6.95 13.49 -9.26
C ALA A 293 -5.86 14.43 -9.79
N ARG A 294 -4.59 14.00 -9.81
CA ARG A 294 -3.47 14.75 -10.42
C ARG A 294 -3.58 14.95 -11.92
N LYS A 295 -4.23 14.02 -12.64
CA LYS A 295 -4.43 14.12 -14.09
C LYS A 295 -5.60 15.04 -14.43
N LEU A 296 -6.60 15.11 -13.56
CA LEU A 296 -7.83 15.87 -13.79
C LEU A 296 -7.72 17.33 -13.37
N ILE A 297 -7.09 17.61 -12.23
CA ILE A 297 -6.98 18.96 -11.68
C ILE A 297 -5.57 19.26 -11.14
N PRO A 298 -5.14 20.54 -11.17
CA PRO A 298 -3.90 20.95 -10.52
C PRO A 298 -3.94 20.63 -9.01
N ILE A 299 -2.77 20.28 -8.46
CA ILE A 299 -2.63 20.11 -7.02
C ILE A 299 -2.82 21.49 -6.37
N PRO A 300 -3.69 21.61 -5.35
CA PRO A 300 -3.88 22.88 -4.64
C PRO A 300 -2.56 23.40 -4.09
N GLU A 301 -2.37 24.73 -4.18
CA GLU A 301 -1.20 25.37 -3.59
C GLU A 301 -1.17 25.12 -2.07
N LEU A 302 -0.07 24.55 -1.59
CA LEU A 302 0.09 24.21 -0.18
C LEU A 302 0.73 25.36 0.58
N ASN A 303 -0.05 25.96 1.48
CA ASN A 303 0.51 26.83 2.51
C ASN A 303 1.13 25.98 3.62
N LEU A 304 2.47 25.85 3.61
CA LEU A 304 3.21 25.08 4.60
C LEU A 304 3.15 25.74 5.97
N CYS A 305 2.29 25.21 6.84
CA CYS A 305 2.23 25.59 8.24
C CYS A 305 3.25 24.82 9.09
N GLU A 306 3.67 25.40 10.21
CA GLU A 306 4.49 24.70 11.21
C GLU A 306 3.83 23.37 11.63
N PRO A 307 4.59 22.28 11.79
CA PRO A 307 6.06 22.22 11.82
C PRO A 307 6.72 21.96 10.46
N PHE A 308 6.00 21.96 9.34
CA PHE A 308 6.53 21.43 8.09
C PHE A 308 7.47 22.43 7.39
N GLY A 309 8.72 22.04 7.19
CA GLY A 309 9.72 22.79 6.42
C GLY A 309 9.61 22.54 4.92
N GLY A 310 9.27 21.30 4.56
CA GLY A 310 8.93 20.87 3.22
C GLY A 310 8.04 19.63 3.22
N ILE A 311 7.37 19.40 2.09
CA ILE A 311 6.54 18.23 1.84
C ILE A 311 6.77 17.73 0.43
N LEU A 312 6.85 16.41 0.29
CA LEU A 312 6.91 15.72 -0.98
C LEU A 312 5.78 14.70 -1.03
N PHE A 313 4.94 14.79 -2.06
CA PHE A 313 3.94 13.79 -2.36
C PHE A 313 4.32 13.00 -3.60
N THR A 314 4.28 11.68 -3.48
CA THR A 314 4.50 10.77 -4.60
C THR A 314 3.44 9.67 -4.61
N ALA A 315 3.30 8.99 -5.74
CA ALA A 315 2.62 7.70 -5.83
C ALA A 315 3.58 6.71 -6.48
N CYS A 316 4.63 6.34 -5.76
CA CYS A 316 5.49 5.25 -6.19
C CYS A 316 4.89 3.93 -5.70
N GLY A 317 4.90 2.93 -6.58
CA GLY A 317 4.58 1.56 -6.19
C GLY A 317 5.65 1.01 -5.25
N ILE A 318 5.60 -0.30 -5.06
CA ILE A 318 6.48 -1.04 -4.14
C ILE A 318 7.74 -1.56 -4.85
N ASP A 319 7.86 -1.21 -6.11
CA ASP A 319 8.68 -1.80 -7.17
C ASP A 319 9.77 -0.84 -7.65
N ARG A 320 9.80 0.37 -7.10
CA ARG A 320 10.69 1.45 -7.55
C ARG A 320 11.00 2.44 -6.42
N LEU A 321 12.08 3.19 -6.58
CA LEU A 321 12.40 4.32 -5.71
C LEU A 321 11.53 5.55 -6.05
N PRO A 322 11.29 6.46 -5.08
CA PRO A 322 10.69 7.75 -5.38
C PRO A 322 11.58 8.58 -6.32
N ALA A 323 10.97 9.50 -7.06
CA ALA A 323 11.68 10.38 -7.99
C ALA A 323 11.06 11.79 -7.96
N PHE A 324 11.90 12.82 -8.02
CA PHE A 324 11.42 14.21 -7.98
C PHE A 324 10.54 14.56 -9.18
N GLN A 325 10.83 14.04 -10.38
CA GLN A 325 10.07 14.35 -11.60
C GLN A 325 8.61 13.90 -11.52
N ASN A 326 8.34 12.83 -10.77
CA ASN A 326 7.00 12.27 -10.61
C ASN A 326 6.32 12.70 -9.30
N SER A 327 6.97 13.58 -8.54
CA SER A 327 6.48 14.03 -7.24
C SER A 327 5.96 15.46 -7.30
N TYR A 328 5.03 15.79 -6.42
CA TYR A 328 4.75 17.18 -6.05
C TYR A 328 5.62 17.55 -4.86
N ILE A 329 6.22 18.73 -4.89
CA ILE A 329 7.11 19.18 -3.82
C ILE A 329 6.80 20.65 -3.51
N ALA A 330 6.60 20.95 -2.23
CA ALA A 330 6.55 22.31 -1.71
C ALA A 330 7.52 22.42 -0.54
N TYR A 331 8.26 23.52 -0.45
CA TYR A 331 9.23 23.75 0.63
C TYR A 331 9.40 25.25 0.89
N LYS A 332 9.80 25.59 2.11
CA LYS A 332 10.16 26.97 2.48
C LYS A 332 11.48 27.37 1.80
N LYS A 333 11.63 28.65 1.46
CA LYS A 333 12.86 29.17 0.82
C LYS A 333 14.12 28.83 1.64
N GLY A 334 15.17 28.35 0.98
CA GLY A 334 16.43 27.95 1.63
C GLY A 334 16.39 26.58 2.30
N HIS A 335 15.35 25.78 2.04
CA HIS A 335 15.27 24.41 2.52
C HIS A 335 16.31 23.53 1.79
N PRO A 336 17.07 22.65 2.48
CA PRO A 336 18.16 21.87 1.86
C PRO A 336 17.75 20.99 0.65
N ILE A 337 16.46 20.63 0.55
CA ILE A 337 15.94 19.88 -0.60
C ILE A 337 16.04 20.64 -1.94
N GLU A 338 16.12 21.98 -1.88
CA GLU A 338 16.17 22.87 -3.05
C GLU A 338 17.35 22.53 -3.96
N SER A 339 18.56 22.39 -3.40
CA SER A 339 19.76 22.07 -4.19
C SER A 339 19.68 20.69 -4.86
N LEU A 340 19.07 19.71 -4.19
CA LEU A 340 18.87 18.38 -4.77
C LEU A 340 17.94 18.43 -5.98
N ILE A 341 16.85 19.18 -5.90
CA ILE A 341 15.88 19.32 -7.00
C ILE A 341 16.51 20.03 -8.20
N GLU A 342 17.23 21.13 -7.95
CA GLU A 342 17.92 21.87 -9.00
C GLU A 342 18.98 21.02 -9.71
N SER A 343 19.77 20.25 -8.95
CA SER A 343 20.81 19.38 -9.52
C SER A 343 20.24 18.30 -10.45
N GLN A 344 19.02 17.83 -10.20
CA GLN A 344 18.35 16.78 -10.97
C GLN A 344 17.58 17.32 -12.18
N ARG A 345 17.28 18.62 -12.22
CA ARG A 345 16.71 19.28 -13.42
C ARG A 345 17.77 19.61 -14.47
N ASN A 346 19.03 19.70 -14.05
CA ASN A 346 20.17 20.03 -14.91
C ASN A 346 20.90 18.80 -15.47
N LYS A 347 20.43 17.59 -15.14
CA LYS A 347 20.84 16.30 -15.71
C LYS A 347 19.76 15.82 -16.66
#